data_AF-A0A6G1BK24-F1
#
_entry.id   AF-A0A6G1BK24-F1
#
_cell.length_a   1.000
_cell.length_b   1.000
_cell.length_c   1.000
_cell.angle_alpha   90.00
_cell.angle_beta   90.00
_cell.angle_gamma   90.00
#
_symmetry.space_group_name_H-M   'P 1'
#
loop_
_entity.id
_entity.type
_entity.pdbx_description
1 polymer ?
#
loop_
_entity_poly.entity_id
_entity_poly.type
_entity_poly.pdbx_seq_one_letter_code
_entity_poly.pdbx_strand_id
1 'polypeptide(L)'
;MATAEVEPAALAYIRHLVEELENVSFEEACYDQTDEDNEIDLFQHRPDPSAVPADVARALDTVEELLWKGSPTLAAYERKEIRDQRFLQEEAIIDVLVGIRSIWEEISGHRDTIDAKRRRLRAVRAAMTQDRNLFAAPMAGASAADDGGDQAADKAAEATVAVLSLLERLNRAEEEEASLVMNVERLSASLPGLREQLDDGEVQFEEEMAKLAAMPELRGGRREDLVVIVDAERRFDENVRVLQGFIA
;
A
#
# COMPACT_ATOMS: atom_id res chain seq x y z
N MET A 1 -30.40 -4.84 -59.92
CA MET A 1 -29.66 -5.73 -59.02
C MET A 1 -30.65 -6.24 -58.00
N ALA A 2 -30.92 -7.54 -57.98
CA ALA A 2 -31.81 -8.12 -56.98
C ALA A 2 -31.14 -7.99 -55.61
N THR A 3 -31.79 -7.32 -54.67
CA THR A 3 -31.48 -7.42 -53.25
C THR A 3 -31.71 -8.89 -52.88
N ALA A 4 -30.64 -9.65 -52.66
CA ALA A 4 -30.78 -10.95 -52.06
C ALA A 4 -31.47 -10.74 -50.71
N GLU A 5 -32.64 -11.35 -50.51
CA GLU A 5 -33.30 -11.33 -49.20
C GLU A 5 -32.34 -12.01 -48.21
N VAL A 6 -31.83 -11.22 -47.26
CA VAL A 6 -30.98 -11.72 -46.20
C VAL A 6 -31.79 -12.73 -45.38
N GLU A 7 -31.19 -13.87 -45.11
CA GLU A 7 -31.85 -14.94 -44.38
C GLU A 7 -32.21 -14.47 -42.95
N PRO A 8 -33.43 -14.73 -42.45
CA PRO A 8 -33.86 -14.27 -41.12
C PRO A 8 -32.94 -14.72 -39.98
N ALA A 9 -32.36 -15.92 -40.08
CA ALA A 9 -31.42 -16.46 -39.10
C ALA A 9 -30.12 -15.65 -39.04
N ALA A 10 -29.59 -15.25 -40.21
CA ALA A 10 -28.39 -14.42 -40.29
C ALA A 10 -28.62 -13.02 -39.71
N LEU A 11 -29.79 -12.42 -40.01
CA LEU A 11 -30.15 -11.13 -39.44
C LEU A 11 -30.31 -11.19 -37.92
N ALA A 12 -30.92 -12.25 -37.39
CA ALA A 12 -31.06 -12.46 -35.94
C ALA A 12 -29.70 -12.63 -35.25
N TYR A 13 -28.79 -13.40 -35.86
CA TYR A 13 -27.43 -13.58 -35.36
C TYR A 13 -26.66 -12.26 -35.32
N ILE A 14 -26.67 -11.48 -36.41
CA ILE A 14 -25.96 -10.19 -36.46
C ILE A 14 -26.54 -9.22 -35.44
N ARG A 15 -27.87 -9.19 -35.27
CA ARG A 15 -28.50 -8.35 -34.25
C ARG A 15 -28.03 -8.72 -32.85
N HIS A 16 -28.04 -10.01 -32.51
CA HIS A 16 -27.54 -10.48 -31.23
C HIS A 16 -26.08 -10.09 -31.02
N LEU A 17 -25.22 -10.32 -32.03
CA LEU A 17 -23.81 -9.94 -31.94
C LEU A 17 -23.61 -8.44 -31.73
N VAL A 18 -24.40 -7.60 -32.41
CA VAL A 18 -24.31 -6.14 -32.21
C VAL A 18 -24.84 -5.73 -30.85
N GLU A 19 -25.90 -6.36 -30.34
CA GLU A 19 -26.43 -6.13 -28.98
C GLU A 19 -25.39 -6.50 -27.91
N GLU A 20 -24.71 -7.63 -28.05
CA GLU A 20 -23.65 -8.07 -27.12
C GLU A 20 -22.41 -7.16 -27.19
N LEU A 21 -22.08 -6.61 -28.37
CA LEU A 21 -20.95 -5.70 -28.54
C LEU A 21 -21.35 -4.23 -28.40
N GLU A 22 -22.60 -3.93 -28.03
CA GLU A 22 -23.09 -2.56 -27.93
C GLU A 22 -22.48 -1.87 -26.71
N ASN A 23 -21.69 -0.82 -26.94
CA ASN A 23 -20.95 -0.09 -25.90
C ASN A 23 -19.86 -0.90 -25.20
N VAL A 24 -19.49 -2.07 -25.72
CA VAL A 24 -18.38 -2.87 -25.20
C VAL A 24 -17.09 -2.46 -25.92
N SER A 25 -16.07 -2.11 -25.15
CA SER A 25 -14.73 -1.83 -25.69
C SER A 25 -14.04 -3.12 -26.14
N PHE A 26 -13.01 -2.99 -26.98
CA PHE A 26 -12.23 -4.16 -27.39
C PHE A 26 -11.58 -4.88 -26.19
N GLU A 27 -11.11 -4.14 -25.19
CA GLU A 27 -10.52 -4.68 -23.96
C GLU A 27 -11.55 -5.49 -23.16
N GLU A 28 -12.76 -4.96 -22.97
CA GLU A 28 -13.87 -5.68 -22.31
C GLU A 28 -14.29 -6.92 -23.11
N ALA A 29 -14.44 -6.82 -24.43
CA ALA A 29 -14.79 -7.96 -25.27
C ALA A 29 -13.73 -9.08 -25.23
N CYS A 30 -12.44 -8.70 -25.15
CA CYS A 30 -11.37 -9.69 -24.96
C CYS A 30 -11.44 -10.31 -23.57
N TYR A 31 -11.62 -9.49 -22.52
CA TYR A 31 -11.76 -9.96 -21.14
C TYR A 31 -12.86 -11.01 -21.03
N ASP A 32 -14.07 -10.69 -21.52
CA ASP A 32 -15.22 -11.57 -21.47
C ASP A 32 -14.98 -12.88 -22.22
N GLN A 33 -14.27 -12.86 -23.35
CA GLN A 33 -13.91 -14.09 -24.09
C GLN A 33 -12.86 -14.94 -23.38
N THR A 34 -11.95 -14.31 -22.63
CA THR A 34 -10.87 -14.99 -21.89
C THR A 34 -11.24 -15.39 -20.48
N ASP A 35 -12.40 -14.94 -19.99
CA ASP A 35 -12.91 -15.29 -18.66
C ASP A 35 -13.12 -16.81 -18.56
N GLU A 36 -12.53 -17.42 -17.52
CA GLU A 36 -12.65 -18.85 -17.25
C GLU A 36 -14.10 -19.27 -16.97
N ASP A 37 -14.93 -18.34 -16.46
CA ASP A 37 -16.35 -18.56 -16.18
C ASP A 37 -17.22 -18.39 -17.44
N ASN A 38 -16.68 -17.83 -18.53
CA ASN A 38 -17.42 -17.72 -19.78
C ASN A 38 -17.35 -19.02 -20.57
N GLU A 39 -18.31 -19.92 -20.35
CA GLU A 39 -18.37 -21.20 -21.07
C GLU A 39 -18.84 -21.09 -22.53
N ILE A 40 -19.46 -19.97 -22.93
CA ILE A 40 -20.11 -19.81 -24.23
C ILE A 40 -19.28 -18.89 -25.12
N ASP A 41 -18.74 -19.44 -26.22
CA ASP A 41 -18.10 -18.64 -27.26
C ASP A 41 -19.17 -17.83 -28.03
N LEU A 42 -18.95 -16.53 -28.17
CA LEU A 42 -19.85 -15.58 -28.85
C LEU A 42 -20.17 -16.00 -30.30
N PHE A 43 -19.28 -16.79 -30.92
CA PHE A 43 -19.38 -17.24 -32.31
C PHE A 43 -19.81 -18.71 -32.45
N GLN A 44 -20.09 -19.44 -31.34
CA GLN A 44 -20.44 -20.86 -31.36
C GLN A 44 -21.66 -21.20 -32.24
N HIS A 45 -22.56 -20.23 -32.42
CA HIS A 45 -23.81 -20.39 -33.18
C HIS A 45 -23.83 -19.62 -34.51
N ARG A 46 -22.66 -19.31 -35.07
CA ARG A 46 -22.58 -18.64 -36.37
C ARG A 46 -23.34 -19.44 -37.44
N PRO A 47 -24.34 -18.83 -38.12
CA PRO A 47 -25.05 -19.47 -39.23
C PRO A 47 -24.12 -19.73 -40.42
N ASP A 48 -24.42 -20.76 -41.22
CA ASP A 48 -23.74 -21.03 -42.48
C ASP A 48 -23.71 -19.76 -43.38
N PRO A 49 -22.67 -19.59 -44.22
CA PRO A 49 -22.47 -18.37 -45.00
C PRO A 49 -23.71 -18.02 -45.83
N SER A 50 -24.39 -16.97 -45.39
CA SER A 50 -25.67 -16.50 -45.93
C SER A 50 -25.46 -15.31 -46.88
N ALA A 51 -26.53 -14.92 -47.58
CA ALA A 51 -26.55 -13.85 -48.59
C ALA A 51 -26.46 -12.43 -48.00
N VAL A 52 -25.64 -12.21 -46.97
CA VAL A 52 -25.34 -10.88 -46.44
C VAL A 52 -24.40 -10.11 -47.38
N PRO A 53 -24.46 -8.77 -47.39
CA PRO A 53 -23.51 -7.94 -48.12
C PRO A 53 -22.04 -8.30 -47.81
N ALA A 54 -21.16 -8.19 -48.80
CA ALA A 54 -19.78 -8.68 -48.71
C ALA A 54 -18.92 -7.92 -47.67
N ASP A 55 -19.26 -6.67 -47.39
CA ASP A 55 -18.69 -5.86 -46.32
C ASP A 55 -19.13 -6.36 -44.94
N VAL A 56 -20.41 -6.69 -44.76
CA VAL A 56 -20.94 -7.29 -43.51
C VAL A 56 -20.32 -8.67 -43.25
N ALA A 57 -20.22 -9.51 -44.28
CA ALA A 57 -19.55 -10.81 -44.18
C ALA A 57 -18.09 -10.66 -43.71
N ARG A 58 -17.35 -9.72 -44.29
CA ARG A 58 -15.95 -9.44 -43.90
C ARG A 58 -15.85 -8.88 -42.49
N ALA A 59 -16.80 -8.07 -42.07
CA ALA A 59 -16.85 -7.53 -40.72
C ALA A 59 -17.07 -8.63 -39.68
N LEU A 60 -18.01 -9.56 -39.94
CA LEU A 60 -18.20 -10.75 -39.13
C LEU A 60 -16.92 -11.59 -39.05
N ASP A 61 -16.33 -11.92 -40.20
CA ASP A 61 -15.08 -12.71 -40.26
C ASP A 61 -13.96 -12.05 -39.46
N THR A 62 -13.86 -10.72 -39.51
CA THR A 62 -12.83 -9.99 -38.77
C THR A 62 -13.09 -10.00 -37.26
N VAL A 63 -14.31 -9.71 -36.83
CA VAL A 63 -14.65 -9.69 -35.39
C VAL A 63 -14.48 -11.09 -34.80
N GLU A 64 -14.89 -12.14 -35.51
CA GLU A 64 -14.65 -13.52 -35.12
C GLU A 64 -13.16 -13.88 -35.11
N GLU A 65 -12.38 -13.53 -36.14
CA GLU A 65 -10.92 -13.76 -36.14
C GLU A 65 -10.23 -13.20 -34.88
N LEU A 66 -10.66 -12.03 -34.44
CA LEU A 66 -10.06 -11.35 -33.29
C LEU A 66 -10.50 -11.97 -31.95
N LEU A 67 -11.79 -12.27 -31.80
CA LEU A 67 -12.39 -12.67 -30.53
C LEU A 67 -12.66 -14.18 -30.39
N TRP A 68 -12.35 -14.98 -31.41
CA TRP A 68 -12.50 -16.44 -31.32
C TRP A 68 -11.54 -17.03 -30.27
N LYS A 69 -12.02 -17.99 -29.48
CA LYS A 69 -11.21 -18.66 -28.47
C LYS A 69 -9.99 -19.37 -29.08
N GLY A 70 -8.80 -18.96 -28.64
CA GLY A 70 -7.52 -19.44 -29.18
C GLY A 70 -6.98 -18.62 -30.36
N SER A 71 -7.60 -17.48 -30.69
CA SER A 71 -7.03 -16.54 -31.67
C SER A 71 -5.66 -16.01 -31.19
N PRO A 72 -4.75 -15.66 -32.11
CA PRO A 72 -3.49 -15.02 -31.74
C PRO A 72 -3.67 -13.71 -30.97
N THR A 73 -4.78 -13.01 -31.24
CA THR A 73 -5.17 -11.75 -30.60
C THR A 73 -5.54 -11.97 -29.14
N LEU A 74 -6.46 -12.89 -28.84
CA LEU A 74 -6.81 -13.22 -27.46
C LEU A 74 -5.60 -13.78 -26.69
N ALA A 75 -4.79 -14.63 -27.33
CA ALA A 75 -3.57 -15.12 -26.69
C ALA A 75 -2.58 -13.98 -26.37
N ALA A 76 -2.50 -12.93 -27.21
CA ALA A 76 -1.71 -11.75 -26.90
C ALA A 76 -2.32 -10.93 -25.76
N TYR A 77 -3.64 -10.82 -25.73
CA TYR A 77 -4.39 -10.15 -24.66
C TYR A 77 -4.22 -10.85 -23.31
N GLU A 78 -4.41 -12.17 -23.22
CA GLU A 78 -4.15 -12.97 -22.01
C GLU A 78 -2.72 -12.75 -21.49
N ARG A 79 -1.73 -12.71 -22.40
CA ARG A 79 -0.34 -12.41 -22.03
C ARG A 79 -0.14 -10.97 -21.56
N LYS A 80 -0.92 -10.00 -22.04
CA LYS A 80 -0.90 -8.64 -21.49
C LYS A 80 -1.49 -8.67 -20.08
N GLU A 81 -2.64 -9.29 -19.89
CA GLU A 81 -3.35 -9.37 -18.63
C GLU A 81 -2.49 -9.97 -17.51
N ILE A 82 -1.87 -11.13 -17.78
CA ILE A 82 -0.93 -11.76 -16.84
C ILE A 82 0.23 -10.81 -16.49
N ARG A 83 0.77 -10.03 -17.44
CA ARG A 83 1.85 -9.07 -17.16
C ARG A 83 1.35 -7.91 -16.31
N ASP A 84 0.17 -7.39 -16.59
CA ASP A 84 -0.41 -6.27 -15.85
C ASP A 84 -0.74 -6.70 -14.41
N GLN A 85 -1.35 -7.88 -14.22
CA GLN A 85 -1.57 -8.48 -12.90
C GLN A 85 -0.26 -8.70 -12.13
N ARG A 86 0.77 -9.23 -12.81
CA ARG A 86 2.09 -9.42 -12.21
C ARG A 86 2.73 -8.10 -11.79
N PHE A 87 2.60 -7.05 -12.61
CA PHE A 87 3.08 -5.71 -12.29
C PHE A 87 2.40 -5.16 -11.03
N LEU A 88 1.06 -5.24 -10.95
CA LEU A 88 0.30 -4.82 -9.76
C LEU A 88 0.72 -5.61 -8.51
N GLN A 89 0.98 -6.91 -8.65
CA GLN A 89 1.46 -7.74 -7.57
C GLN A 89 2.88 -7.35 -7.10
N GLU A 90 3.75 -6.97 -8.02
CA GLU A 90 5.08 -6.42 -7.70
C GLU A 90 4.97 -5.06 -6.98
N GLU A 91 4.02 -4.19 -7.37
CA GLU A 91 3.74 -2.94 -6.65
C GLU A 91 3.24 -3.20 -5.23
N ALA A 92 2.32 -4.17 -5.04
CA ALA A 92 1.83 -4.54 -3.72
C ALA A 92 2.96 -5.00 -2.78
N ILE A 93 3.93 -5.77 -3.30
CA ILE A 93 5.13 -6.19 -2.54
C ILE A 93 5.96 -4.97 -2.12
N ILE A 94 6.13 -3.99 -3.01
CA ILE A 94 6.87 -2.76 -2.70
C ILE A 94 6.18 -1.98 -1.58
N ASP A 95 4.86 -1.85 -1.63
CA ASP A 95 4.08 -1.15 -0.59
C ASP A 95 4.25 -1.81 0.78
N VAL A 96 4.21 -3.15 0.85
CA VAL A 96 4.46 -3.90 2.09
C VAL A 96 5.88 -3.65 2.61
N LEU A 97 6.89 -3.68 1.74
CA LEU A 97 8.29 -3.40 2.13
C LEU A 97 8.47 -1.97 2.66
N VAL A 98 7.77 -0.99 2.08
CA VAL A 98 7.76 0.39 2.58
C VAL A 98 7.13 0.44 3.98
N GLY A 99 6.03 -0.27 4.20
CA GLY A 99 5.40 -0.41 5.51
C GLY A 99 6.32 -1.01 6.58
N ILE A 100 6.92 -2.17 6.28
CA ILE A 100 7.91 -2.84 7.14
C ILE A 100 9.05 -1.89 7.52
N ARG A 101 9.61 -1.20 6.52
CA ARG A 101 10.72 -0.26 6.74
C ARG A 101 10.30 0.90 7.66
N SER A 102 9.10 1.45 7.47
CA SER A 102 8.56 2.52 8.32
C SER A 102 8.45 2.08 9.78
N ILE A 103 7.92 0.88 10.03
CA ILE A 103 7.80 0.32 11.38
C ILE A 103 9.19 0.11 12.01
N TRP A 104 10.15 -0.39 11.23
CA TRP A 104 11.52 -0.59 11.70
C TRP A 104 12.21 0.74 12.09
N GLU A 105 12.02 1.79 11.28
CA GLU A 105 12.50 3.14 11.58
C GLU A 105 11.85 3.69 12.87
N GLU A 106 10.56 3.45 13.08
CA GLU A 106 9.85 3.85 14.31
C GLU A 106 10.36 3.11 15.55
N ILE A 107 10.53 1.78 15.48
CA ILE A 107 11.11 0.97 16.56
C ILE A 107 12.50 1.49 16.93
N SER A 108 13.33 1.78 15.93
CA SER A 108 14.69 2.29 16.13
C SER A 108 14.65 3.67 16.79
N GLY A 109 13.81 4.58 16.31
CA GLY A 109 13.61 5.90 16.90
C GLY A 109 13.11 5.86 18.35
N HIS A 110 12.20 4.93 18.67
CA HIS A 110 11.76 4.69 20.04
C HIS A 110 12.90 4.20 20.95
N ARG A 111 13.73 3.27 20.48
CA ARG A 111 14.89 2.78 21.26
C ARG A 111 15.90 3.90 21.54
N ASP A 112 16.25 4.68 20.52
CA ASP A 112 17.17 5.82 20.68
C ASP A 112 16.64 6.85 21.68
N THR A 113 15.35 7.14 21.60
CA THR A 113 14.67 8.06 22.52
C THR A 113 14.65 7.52 23.94
N ILE A 114 14.35 6.24 24.13
CA ILE A 114 14.40 5.57 25.43
C ILE A 114 15.81 5.67 26.02
N ASP A 115 16.85 5.39 25.24
CA ASP A 115 18.23 5.41 25.72
C ASP A 115 18.71 6.83 26.06
N ALA A 116 18.33 7.83 25.28
CA ALA A 116 18.55 9.24 25.61
C ALA A 116 17.86 9.62 26.93
N LYS A 117 16.58 9.25 27.11
CA LYS A 117 15.82 9.55 28.33
C LYS A 117 16.37 8.80 29.54
N ARG A 118 16.79 7.54 29.40
CA ARG A 118 17.46 6.78 30.46
C ARG A 118 18.77 7.42 30.90
N ARG A 119 19.57 7.93 29.95
CA ARG A 119 20.79 8.70 30.28
C ARG A 119 20.45 9.96 31.07
N ARG A 120 19.45 10.72 30.63
CA ARG A 120 18.98 11.92 31.36
C ARG A 120 18.47 11.59 32.76
N LEU A 121 17.68 10.52 32.90
CA LEU A 121 17.16 10.05 34.19
C LEU A 121 18.29 9.72 35.18
N ARG A 122 19.35 9.05 34.72
CA ARG A 122 20.54 8.79 35.56
C ARG A 122 21.21 10.08 36.01
N ALA A 123 21.32 11.08 35.12
CA ALA A 123 21.91 12.38 35.45
C ALA A 123 21.06 13.15 36.48
N VAL A 124 19.73 13.16 36.31
CA VAL A 124 18.79 13.81 37.26
C VAL A 124 18.89 13.16 38.65
N ARG A 125 18.87 11.83 38.71
CA ARG A 125 19.03 11.09 39.98
C ARG A 125 20.36 11.36 40.67
N ALA A 126 21.45 11.48 39.90
CA ALA A 126 22.76 11.83 40.43
C ALA A 126 22.77 13.25 41.02
N ALA A 127 22.20 14.23 40.30
CA ALA A 127 22.07 15.61 40.78
C ALA A 127 21.23 15.71 42.05
N MET A 128 20.08 15.02 42.10
CA MET A 128 19.25 14.96 43.31
C MET A 128 19.98 14.37 44.51
N THR A 129 20.79 13.33 44.28
CA THR A 129 21.61 12.72 45.35
C THR A 129 22.64 13.73 45.87
N GLN A 130 23.30 14.47 44.98
CA GLN A 130 24.22 15.55 45.37
C GLN A 130 23.50 16.65 46.17
N ASP A 131 22.34 17.09 45.70
CA ASP A 131 21.55 18.13 46.38
C ASP A 131 21.06 17.66 47.76
N ARG A 132 20.62 16.40 47.89
CA ARG A 132 20.28 15.80 49.21
C ARG A 132 21.49 15.73 50.14
N ASN A 133 22.68 15.41 49.63
CA ASN A 133 23.91 15.41 50.42
C ASN A 133 24.30 16.82 50.89
N LEU A 134 24.13 17.84 50.04
CA LEU A 134 24.34 19.25 50.40
C LEU A 134 23.35 19.72 51.45
N PHE A 135 22.11 19.22 51.45
CA PHE A 135 21.13 19.50 52.51
C PHE A 135 21.55 18.91 53.85
N ALA A 136 22.16 17.71 53.85
CA ALA A 136 22.57 17.01 55.08
C ALA A 136 23.82 17.60 55.76
N ALA A 137 24.72 18.23 55.00
CA ALA A 137 25.99 18.78 55.51
C ALA A 137 25.85 19.96 56.52
N PRO A 138 25.00 20.99 56.32
CA PRO A 138 24.86 22.11 57.26
C PRO A 138 24.26 21.71 58.62
N MET A 139 23.53 20.59 58.71
CA MET A 139 23.02 20.07 59.99
C MET A 139 24.11 19.47 60.89
N ALA A 140 25.29 19.15 60.35
CA ALA A 140 26.41 18.58 61.11
C ALA A 140 27.40 19.65 61.64
N GLY A 141 27.40 20.86 61.10
CA GLY A 141 28.38 21.92 61.41
C GLY A 141 27.90 23.04 62.34
N ALA A 142 26.59 23.12 62.63
CA ALA A 142 26.02 24.20 63.45
C ALA A 142 26.23 24.05 64.97
N SER A 143 26.94 23.01 65.44
CA SER A 143 27.15 22.77 66.87
C SER A 143 28.36 23.50 67.49
N ALA A 144 29.02 24.41 66.76
CA ALA A 144 30.26 25.02 67.24
C ALA A 144 30.55 26.42 66.65
N ALA A 145 29.79 27.46 67.03
CA ALA A 145 30.28 28.84 67.02
C ALA A 145 29.33 29.77 67.79
N ASP A 146 29.80 30.21 68.96
CA ASP A 146 29.30 31.35 69.73
C ASP A 146 29.95 32.61 69.15
N ASP A 147 29.21 33.47 68.45
CA ASP A 147 29.64 34.85 68.17
C ASP A 147 28.48 35.74 67.68
N GLY A 148 28.24 36.86 68.40
CA GLY A 148 27.61 38.12 67.94
C GLY A 148 26.20 38.08 67.30
N GLY A 149 25.19 38.57 68.03
CA GLY A 149 23.76 38.52 67.65
C GLY A 149 23.32 39.15 66.31
N ASP A 150 24.04 40.12 65.74
CA ASP A 150 23.70 40.70 64.42
C ASP A 150 24.27 39.88 63.25
N GLN A 151 25.48 39.31 63.38
CA GLN A 151 26.07 38.43 62.35
C GLN A 151 25.43 37.04 62.32
N ALA A 152 24.87 36.60 63.45
CA ALA A 152 24.12 35.35 63.52
C ALA A 152 22.79 35.42 62.75
N ALA A 153 22.12 36.58 62.76
CA ALA A 153 20.87 36.79 62.04
C ALA A 153 21.05 36.79 60.51
N ASP A 154 22.08 37.48 60.01
CA ASP A 154 22.41 37.50 58.58
C ASP A 154 22.83 36.11 58.06
N LYS A 155 23.67 35.38 58.83
CA LYS A 155 24.05 33.99 58.49
C LYS A 155 22.86 33.03 58.49
N ALA A 156 21.90 33.22 59.41
CA ALA A 156 20.68 32.42 59.46
C ALA A 156 19.75 32.73 58.27
N ALA A 157 19.66 33.99 57.85
CA ALA A 157 18.91 34.39 56.65
C ALA A 157 19.54 33.80 55.37
N GLU A 158 20.87 33.89 55.21
CA GLU A 158 21.59 33.27 54.09
C GLU A 158 21.42 31.75 54.03
N ALA A 159 21.50 31.06 55.19
CA ALA A 159 21.26 29.63 55.27
C ALA A 159 19.82 29.26 54.89
N THR A 160 18.84 30.07 55.29
CA THR A 160 17.43 29.88 54.94
C THR A 160 17.22 30.02 53.43
N VAL A 161 17.81 31.04 52.80
CA VAL A 161 17.75 31.24 51.34
C VAL A 161 18.41 30.08 50.59
N ALA A 162 19.57 29.60 51.07
CA ALA A 162 20.26 28.46 50.48
C ALA A 162 19.43 27.15 50.56
N VAL A 163 18.77 26.91 51.70
CA VAL A 163 17.86 25.77 51.88
C VAL A 163 16.66 25.86 50.94
N LEU A 164 16.01 27.02 50.84
CA LEU A 164 14.86 27.19 49.94
C LEU A 164 15.26 26.96 48.47
N SER A 165 16.40 27.51 48.05
CA SER A 165 16.93 27.28 46.69
C SER A 165 17.22 25.80 46.40
N LEU A 166 17.72 25.06 47.40
CA LEU A 166 17.97 23.63 47.28
C LEU A 166 16.67 22.81 47.20
N LEU A 167 15.68 23.14 48.02
CA LEU A 167 14.36 22.51 47.98
C LEU A 167 13.66 22.73 46.64
N GLU A 168 13.72 23.94 46.09
CA GLU A 168 13.16 24.21 44.75
C GLU A 168 13.86 23.40 43.66
N ARG A 169 15.19 23.25 43.73
CA ARG A 169 15.95 22.43 42.76
C ARG A 169 15.57 20.96 42.86
N LEU A 170 15.43 20.43 44.08
CA LEU A 170 14.98 19.06 44.31
C LEU A 170 13.56 18.84 43.79
N ASN A 171 12.62 19.74 44.07
CA ASN A 171 11.25 19.62 43.59
C ASN A 171 11.19 19.60 42.05
N ARG A 172 11.91 20.52 41.38
CA ARG A 172 11.99 20.52 39.90
C ARG A 172 12.62 19.24 39.34
N ALA A 173 13.62 18.68 40.02
CA ALA A 173 14.27 17.45 39.61
C ALA A 173 13.36 16.22 39.81
N GLU A 174 12.55 16.18 40.86
CA GLU A 174 11.54 15.14 41.10
C GLU A 174 10.44 15.15 40.03
N GLU A 175 9.96 16.34 39.64
CA GLU A 175 9.03 16.50 38.52
C GLU A 175 9.64 16.03 37.19
N GLU A 176 10.90 16.39 36.92
CA GLU A 176 11.62 15.94 35.73
C GLU A 176 11.83 14.41 35.72
N GLU A 177 12.21 13.82 36.86
CA GLU A 177 12.35 12.37 37.02
C GLU A 177 11.03 11.66 36.72
N ALA A 178 9.92 12.10 37.31
CA ALA A 178 8.61 11.49 37.09
C ALA A 178 8.21 11.54 35.61
N SER A 179 8.41 12.68 34.96
CA SER A 179 8.16 12.86 33.52
C SER A 179 9.04 11.94 32.65
N LEU A 180 10.32 11.78 32.99
CA LEU A 180 11.23 10.90 32.27
C LEU A 180 10.85 9.42 32.43
N VAL A 181 10.50 9.00 33.64
CA VAL A 181 10.03 7.64 33.93
C VAL A 181 8.78 7.32 33.12
N MET A 182 7.74 8.16 33.20
CA MET A 182 6.51 7.98 32.43
C MET A 182 6.77 7.90 30.93
N ASN A 183 7.66 8.74 30.39
CA ASN A 183 8.01 8.71 28.97
C ASN A 183 8.73 7.42 28.56
N VAL A 184 9.67 6.95 29.38
CA VAL A 184 10.38 5.69 29.13
C VAL A 184 9.41 4.52 29.18
N GLU A 185 8.52 4.47 30.17
CA GLU A 185 7.50 3.43 30.31
C GLU A 185 6.54 3.42 29.11
N ARG A 186 6.02 4.60 28.73
CA ARG A 186 5.12 4.74 27.58
C ARG A 186 5.75 4.25 26.28
N LEU A 187 6.97 4.67 25.98
CA LEU A 187 7.68 4.23 24.77
C LEU A 187 8.06 2.74 24.84
N SER A 188 8.40 2.23 26.03
CA SER A 188 8.71 0.81 26.19
C SER A 188 7.45 -0.05 26.01
N ALA A 189 6.28 0.45 26.42
CA ALA A 189 5.01 -0.22 26.28
C ALA A 189 4.46 -0.21 24.84
N SER A 190 4.89 0.71 23.98
CA SER A 190 4.50 0.71 22.55
C SER A 190 5.34 -0.26 21.70
N LEU A 191 6.56 -0.58 22.12
CA LEU A 191 7.46 -1.46 21.36
C LEU A 191 6.91 -2.86 21.05
N PRO A 192 6.20 -3.56 21.95
CA PRO A 192 5.60 -4.87 21.64
C PRO A 192 4.61 -4.80 20.47
N GLY A 193 3.71 -3.80 20.46
CA GLY A 193 2.74 -3.66 19.38
C GLY A 193 3.38 -3.33 18.03
N LEU A 194 4.44 -2.52 18.04
CA LEU A 194 5.22 -2.27 16.82
C LEU A 194 5.95 -3.52 16.31
N ARG A 195 6.39 -4.41 17.21
CA ARG A 195 7.01 -5.68 16.80
C ARG A 195 5.99 -6.63 16.21
N GLU A 196 4.80 -6.71 16.81
CA GLU A 196 3.68 -7.49 16.26
C GLU A 196 3.33 -7.00 14.85
N GLN A 197 3.21 -5.69 14.64
CA GLN A 197 3.01 -5.12 13.30
C GLN A 197 4.14 -5.43 12.31
N LEU A 198 5.38 -5.52 12.80
CA LEU A 198 6.52 -5.90 11.97
C LEU A 198 6.42 -7.37 11.55
N ASP A 199 6.12 -8.26 12.50
CA ASP A 199 5.93 -9.70 12.25
C ASP A 199 4.76 -9.93 11.26
N ASP A 200 3.63 -9.21 11.45
CA ASP A 200 2.48 -9.24 10.53
C ASP A 200 2.87 -8.76 9.12
N GLY A 201 3.66 -7.68 9.04
CA GLY A 201 4.17 -7.17 7.77
C GLY A 201 5.08 -8.17 7.06
N GLU A 202 5.95 -8.87 7.79
CA GLU A 202 6.81 -9.93 7.24
C GLU A 202 5.99 -11.11 6.71
N VAL A 203 4.95 -11.54 7.44
CA VAL A 203 4.01 -12.57 6.95
C VAL A 203 3.30 -12.10 5.69
N GLN A 204 2.79 -10.88 5.67
CA GLN A 204 2.13 -10.32 4.48
C GLN A 204 3.09 -10.27 3.28
N PHE A 205 4.36 -9.90 3.50
CA PHE A 205 5.37 -9.92 2.44
C PHE A 205 5.58 -11.32 1.87
N GLU A 206 5.66 -12.35 2.71
CA GLU A 206 5.75 -13.74 2.26
C GLU A 206 4.51 -14.16 1.46
N GLU A 207 3.31 -13.76 1.88
CA GLU A 207 2.05 -14.02 1.17
C GLU A 207 2.03 -13.36 -0.21
N GLU A 208 2.38 -12.07 -0.31
CA GLU A 208 2.43 -11.36 -1.60
C GLU A 208 3.50 -11.94 -2.54
N MET A 209 4.66 -12.33 -2.00
CA MET A 209 5.69 -13.05 -2.76
C MET A 209 5.20 -14.41 -3.26
N ALA A 210 4.42 -15.14 -2.45
CA ALA A 210 3.84 -16.41 -2.85
C ALA A 210 2.80 -16.24 -3.97
N LYS A 211 1.96 -15.21 -3.91
CA LYS A 211 1.05 -14.85 -5.01
C LYS A 211 1.82 -14.55 -6.29
N LEU A 212 2.88 -13.74 -6.20
CA LEU A 212 3.74 -13.43 -7.36
C LEU A 212 4.39 -14.69 -7.95
N ALA A 213 4.82 -15.62 -7.10
CA ALA A 213 5.43 -16.88 -7.53
C ALA A 213 4.43 -17.86 -8.17
N ALA A 214 3.14 -17.75 -7.81
CA ALA A 214 2.08 -18.55 -8.41
C ALA A 214 1.68 -18.05 -9.81
N MET A 215 1.96 -16.77 -10.13
CA MET A 215 1.65 -16.18 -11.43
C MET A 215 2.56 -16.73 -12.54
N PRO A 216 2.04 -16.99 -13.76
CA PRO A 216 2.85 -17.47 -14.87
C PRO A 216 3.99 -16.52 -15.26
N GLU A 217 5.20 -17.06 -15.40
CA GLU A 217 6.32 -16.31 -15.98
C GLU A 217 6.22 -16.30 -17.51
N LEU A 218 5.89 -15.13 -18.07
CA LEU A 218 5.78 -14.98 -19.51
C LEU A 218 7.14 -14.68 -20.16
N ARG A 219 7.47 -15.50 -21.16
CA ARG A 219 8.59 -15.25 -22.08
C ARG A 219 8.08 -14.54 -23.33
N GLY A 220 8.86 -13.59 -23.87
CA GLY A 220 8.51 -12.82 -25.07
C GLY A 220 8.34 -11.32 -24.81
N GLY A 221 8.36 -10.53 -25.88
CA GLY A 221 8.40 -9.07 -25.76
C GLY A 221 7.02 -8.44 -25.57
N ARG A 222 6.83 -7.66 -24.50
CA ARG A 222 5.62 -6.83 -24.24
C ARG A 222 5.22 -5.99 -25.48
N ARG A 223 6.21 -5.51 -26.24
CA ARG A 223 5.99 -4.68 -27.42
C ARG A 223 5.29 -5.42 -28.57
N GLU A 224 5.58 -6.71 -28.75
CA GLU A 224 5.00 -7.49 -29.84
C GLU A 224 3.50 -7.71 -29.59
N ASP A 225 3.15 -8.12 -28.36
CA ASP A 225 1.75 -8.29 -27.95
C ASP A 225 0.96 -6.97 -28.04
N LEU A 226 1.56 -5.85 -27.61
CA LEU A 226 0.91 -4.53 -27.72
C LEU A 226 0.62 -4.13 -29.17
N VAL A 227 1.52 -4.43 -30.12
CA VAL A 227 1.26 -4.10 -31.54
C VAL A 227 0.09 -4.93 -32.07
N VAL A 228 0.02 -6.21 -31.71
CA VAL A 228 -1.10 -7.09 -32.10
C VAL A 228 -2.42 -6.57 -31.53
N ILE A 229 -2.45 -6.23 -30.23
CA ILE A 229 -3.65 -5.74 -29.54
C ILE A 229 -4.12 -4.40 -30.12
N VAL A 230 -3.22 -3.45 -30.34
CA VAL A 230 -3.60 -2.12 -30.88
C VAL A 230 -4.11 -2.20 -32.33
N ASP A 231 -3.53 -3.06 -33.17
CA ASP A 231 -4.06 -3.26 -34.53
C ASP A 231 -5.42 -3.98 -34.48
N ALA A 232 -5.57 -4.95 -33.60
CA ALA A 232 -6.83 -5.66 -33.38
C ALA A 232 -7.94 -4.73 -32.89
N GLU A 233 -7.66 -3.85 -31.93
CA GLU A 233 -8.61 -2.86 -31.42
C GLU A 233 -9.16 -1.96 -32.54
N ARG A 234 -8.26 -1.42 -33.37
CA ARG A 234 -8.66 -0.60 -34.52
C ARG A 234 -9.53 -1.40 -35.50
N ARG A 235 -9.14 -2.63 -35.82
CA ARG A 235 -9.92 -3.52 -36.71
C ARG A 235 -11.28 -3.85 -36.09
N PHE A 236 -11.35 -4.10 -34.79
CA PHE A 236 -12.59 -4.38 -34.07
C PHE A 236 -13.56 -3.21 -34.19
N ASP A 237 -13.13 -2.00 -33.83
CA ASP A 237 -13.95 -0.79 -33.90
C ASP A 237 -14.47 -0.50 -35.31
N GLU A 238 -13.60 -0.64 -36.32
CA GLU A 238 -13.96 -0.43 -37.72
C GLU A 238 -15.06 -1.41 -38.16
N ASN A 239 -14.97 -2.68 -37.76
CA ASN A 239 -15.89 -3.73 -38.20
C ASN A 239 -17.18 -3.78 -37.38
N VAL A 240 -17.14 -3.51 -36.07
CA VAL A 240 -18.36 -3.38 -35.24
C VAL A 240 -19.25 -2.26 -35.76
N ARG A 241 -18.67 -1.13 -36.21
CA ARG A 241 -19.44 -0.04 -36.85
C ARG A 241 -20.13 -0.47 -38.14
N VAL A 242 -19.50 -1.34 -38.93
CA VAL A 242 -20.13 -1.91 -40.15
C VAL A 242 -21.33 -2.78 -39.77
N LEU A 243 -21.19 -3.62 -38.74
CA LEU A 243 -22.29 -4.47 -38.25
C LEU A 243 -23.44 -3.63 -37.68
N GLN A 244 -23.14 -2.60 -36.88
CA GLN A 244 -24.12 -1.64 -36.36
C GLN A 244 -24.86 -0.92 -37.49
N GLY A 245 -24.12 -0.44 -38.50
CA GLY A 245 -24.71 0.25 -39.66
C GLY A 245 -25.59 -0.64 -40.54
N PHE A 246 -25.40 -1.96 -40.49
CA PHE A 246 -26.23 -2.91 -41.23
C PHE A 246 -27.58 -3.18 -40.55
N ILE A 247 -27.65 -3.12 -39.22
CA ILE A 247 -28.88 -3.40 -38.47
C ILE A 247 -29.72 -2.15 -38.16
N ALA A 248 -29.16 -0.96 -38.33
CA ALA A 248 -29.80 0.35 -38.12
C ALA A 248 -30.79 0.71 -39.24
#